data_AF-A0A949DXP0-F1
#
_entry.id   AF-A0A949DXP0-F1
#
_cell.length_a   1.000
_cell.length_b   1.000
_cell.length_c   1.000
_cell.angle_alpha   90.00
_cell.angle_beta   90.00
_cell.angle_gamma   90.00
#
_symmetry.space_group_name_H-M   'P 1'
#
loop_
_entity.id
_entity.type
_entity.pdbx_description
1 polymer ?
#
loop_
_entity_poly.entity_id
_entity_poly.type
_entity_poly.pdbx_seq_one_letter_code
_entity_poly.pdbx_strand_id
1 'polypeptide(L)'
;MTHPTNAGPDGSATDLTVGKVQGEIKEGMPASDVAAILGSPNIVTTDEKRRDCIAQDGNFCKYADGVVKDTSTGLEWLAGPDRHATWDEARSWVNNLTVDGGGWRMPTIEELKTLYQKGAGTRNMTPLLETTGLWVWSDEIKDSSAAWDFNFNRGDKYWGFRSHSKHGRGFAVRSRR
;
A
#
# COMPACT_ATOMS: atom_id res chain seq x y z
N MET A 1 17.87 51.05 -53.71
CA MET A 1 17.45 52.41 -53.26
C MET A 1 16.47 52.24 -52.11
N THR A 2 16.89 52.71 -50.92
CA THR A 2 16.13 53.22 -49.73
C THR A 2 14.94 52.40 -49.19
N HIS A 3 15.10 51.63 -48.08
CA HIS A 3 14.81 51.94 -46.64
C HIS A 3 13.33 51.71 -46.23
N PRO A 4 12.91 51.44 -44.96
CA PRO A 4 13.63 51.29 -43.67
C PRO A 4 13.10 50.20 -42.64
N THR A 5 13.78 50.11 -41.48
CA THR A 5 13.31 49.97 -40.06
C THR A 5 12.60 48.72 -39.46
N ASN A 6 13.31 48.10 -38.51
CA ASN A 6 13.09 48.04 -37.02
C ASN A 6 12.17 47.00 -36.33
N ALA A 7 12.64 46.62 -35.12
CA ALA A 7 12.00 45.91 -33.98
C ALA A 7 11.71 44.41 -34.15
N GLY A 8 12.01 43.48 -33.24
CA GLY A 8 12.62 43.44 -31.90
C GLY A 8 12.79 41.94 -31.54
N PRO A 9 13.46 41.56 -30.43
CA PRO A 9 13.62 40.16 -30.08
C PRO A 9 12.35 39.64 -29.37
N ASP A 10 11.67 38.68 -29.98
CA ASP A 10 10.55 37.94 -29.38
C ASP A 10 11.07 36.97 -28.31
N GLY A 11 11.37 37.55 -27.14
CA GLY A 11 11.49 36.82 -25.88
C GLY A 11 10.16 36.89 -25.14
N SER A 12 9.38 35.80 -25.16
CA SER A 12 8.35 35.56 -24.14
C SER A 12 8.30 34.09 -23.77
N ALA A 13 9.40 33.62 -23.16
CA ALA A 13 9.28 32.59 -22.15
C ALA A 13 8.60 33.26 -20.94
N THR A 14 7.34 32.89 -20.67
CA THR A 14 6.64 33.33 -19.47
C THR A 14 7.27 32.69 -18.25
N ASP A 15 8.22 33.42 -17.68
CA ASP A 15 8.80 33.25 -16.36
C ASP A 15 7.69 33.44 -15.31
N LEU A 16 7.15 32.33 -14.80
CA LEU A 16 6.24 32.33 -13.66
C LEU A 16 7.06 32.55 -12.40
N THR A 17 7.42 33.82 -12.15
CA THR A 17 8.05 34.22 -10.90
C THR A 17 7.05 34.09 -9.75
N VAL A 18 7.57 33.64 -8.60
CA VAL A 18 6.87 33.37 -7.32
C VAL A 18 6.01 34.56 -6.82
N GLY A 19 6.22 35.76 -7.37
CA GLY A 19 5.54 37.00 -6.99
C GLY A 19 4.09 37.20 -7.49
N LYS A 20 3.51 36.29 -8.29
CA LYS A 20 2.13 36.43 -8.80
C LYS A 20 1.07 35.55 -8.10
N VAL A 21 1.47 34.72 -7.14
CA VAL A 21 0.58 33.72 -6.50
C VAL A 21 -0.05 34.20 -5.18
N GLN A 22 0.26 35.41 -4.70
CA GLN A 22 -0.31 35.97 -3.46
C GLN A 22 -1.33 37.10 -3.69
N GLY A 23 -2.08 37.05 -4.80
CA GLY A 23 -3.02 38.12 -5.17
C GLY A 23 -4.51 37.82 -5.00
N GLU A 24 -4.94 36.56 -4.81
CA GLU A 24 -6.35 36.17 -4.99
C GLU A 24 -7.01 35.45 -3.79
N ILE A 25 -6.45 35.54 -2.59
CA ILE A 25 -7.17 35.10 -1.38
C ILE A 25 -7.78 36.34 -0.72
N LYS A 26 -9.07 36.59 -0.99
CA LYS A 26 -9.86 37.55 -0.23
C LYS A 26 -10.43 36.85 1.02
N GLU A 27 -10.34 37.51 2.17
CA GLU A 27 -10.99 37.07 3.41
C GLU A 27 -12.50 36.81 3.16
N GLY A 28 -12.99 35.62 3.49
CA GLY A 28 -14.41 35.23 3.34
C GLY A 28 -14.74 34.20 2.26
N MET A 29 -13.75 33.63 1.57
CA MET A 29 -13.98 32.55 0.59
C MET A 29 -14.35 31.22 1.29
N PRO A 30 -15.32 30.43 0.78
CA PRO A 30 -15.60 29.10 1.29
C PRO A 30 -14.35 28.21 1.18
N ALA A 31 -14.10 27.38 2.19
CA ALA A 31 -12.93 26.49 2.21
C ALA A 31 -12.86 25.55 0.98
N SER A 32 -14.00 25.27 0.32
CA SER A 32 -14.08 24.50 -0.92
C SER A 32 -13.40 25.17 -2.10
N ASP A 33 -13.48 26.50 -2.19
CA ASP A 33 -13.02 27.25 -3.36
C ASP A 33 -11.52 27.54 -3.25
N VAL A 34 -11.02 27.70 -2.02
CA VAL A 34 -9.58 27.76 -1.71
C VAL A 34 -8.88 26.44 -2.07
N ALA A 35 -9.53 25.30 -1.82
CA ALA A 35 -8.99 23.98 -2.18
C ALA A 35 -8.90 23.77 -3.72
N ALA A 36 -9.85 24.31 -4.48
CA ALA A 36 -9.84 24.25 -5.94
C ALA A 36 -8.75 25.13 -6.58
N ILE A 37 -8.49 26.31 -6.01
CA ILE A 37 -7.47 27.25 -6.51
C ILE A 37 -6.04 26.74 -6.26
N LEU A 38 -5.80 26.10 -5.11
CA LEU A 38 -4.49 25.55 -4.78
C LEU A 38 -4.15 24.24 -5.52
N GLY A 39 -5.02 23.80 -6.44
CA GLY A 39 -4.82 22.57 -7.22
C GLY A 39 -4.71 21.34 -6.34
N SER A 40 -5.53 21.24 -5.29
CA SER A 40 -5.44 20.17 -4.28
C SER A 40 -5.53 18.78 -4.92
N PRO A 41 -4.45 17.97 -4.90
CA PRO A 41 -4.56 16.56 -5.15
C PRO A 41 -4.26 15.90 -3.81
N ASN A 42 -5.23 15.88 -2.91
CA ASN A 42 -5.28 14.90 -1.84
C ASN A 42 -6.65 15.01 -1.18
N ILE A 43 -7.59 14.21 -1.67
CA ILE A 43 -8.62 13.67 -0.78
C ILE A 43 -7.81 12.91 0.29
N VAL A 44 -7.52 13.58 1.40
CA VAL A 44 -6.90 12.94 2.55
C VAL A 44 -8.01 12.05 3.12
N THR A 45 -8.05 10.80 2.69
CA THR A 45 -8.76 9.75 3.39
C THR A 45 -8.01 9.51 4.69
N THR A 46 -8.20 10.41 5.66
CA THR A 46 -7.70 10.23 7.01
C THR A 46 -8.41 9.01 7.60
N ASP A 47 -7.65 7.98 7.95
CA ASP A 47 -8.16 6.90 8.79
C ASP A 47 -8.53 7.45 10.19
N GLU A 48 -9.21 6.67 11.04
CA GLU A 48 -9.62 7.06 12.41
C GLU A 48 -8.45 7.54 13.28
N LYS A 49 -7.22 7.11 12.94
CA LYS A 49 -5.96 7.54 13.55
C LYS A 49 -5.30 8.76 12.88
N ARG A 50 -5.94 9.37 11.89
CA ARG A 50 -5.39 10.38 10.96
C ARG A 50 -4.05 9.95 10.35
N ARG A 51 -3.90 8.67 10.05
CA ARG A 51 -2.73 8.20 9.30
C ARG A 51 -2.88 8.61 7.85
N ASP A 52 -1.82 9.19 7.30
CA ASP A 52 -1.76 9.59 5.91
C ASP A 52 -1.46 8.38 5.02
N CYS A 53 -2.28 8.20 4.00
CA CYS A 53 -2.02 7.22 2.96
C CYS A 53 -0.82 7.69 2.12
N ILE A 54 0.30 6.98 2.17
CA ILE A 54 1.52 7.36 1.43
C ILE A 54 1.61 6.69 0.06
N ALA A 55 0.86 5.60 -0.15
CA ALA A 55 0.69 4.95 -1.43
C ALA A 55 -0.66 4.24 -1.51
N GLN A 56 -1.29 4.28 -2.67
CA GLN A 56 -2.61 3.68 -2.90
C GLN A 56 -2.59 2.78 -4.13
N ASP A 57 -3.27 1.65 -4.04
CA ASP A 57 -3.51 0.71 -5.14
C ASP A 57 -4.92 0.13 -5.02
N GLY A 58 -5.85 0.68 -5.79
CA GLY A 58 -7.28 0.35 -5.66
C GLY A 58 -7.79 0.59 -4.23
N ASN A 59 -8.29 -0.48 -3.60
CA ASN A 59 -8.82 -0.47 -2.22
C ASN A 59 -7.73 -0.58 -1.15
N PHE A 60 -6.46 -0.68 -1.55
CA PHE A 60 -5.34 -0.81 -0.63
C PHE A 60 -4.67 0.55 -0.40
N CYS A 61 -4.45 0.88 0.86
CA CYS A 61 -3.73 2.07 1.30
C CYS A 61 -2.55 1.67 2.17
N LYS A 62 -1.34 2.08 1.80
CA LYS A 62 -0.13 1.85 2.59
C LYS A 62 0.19 3.10 3.43
N TYR A 63 0.52 2.86 4.70
CA TYR A 63 0.98 3.86 5.65
C TYR A 63 2.51 3.85 5.79
N ALA A 64 3.07 4.91 6.38
CA ALA A 64 4.51 5.10 6.55
C ALA A 64 5.20 4.04 7.42
N ASP A 65 4.44 3.37 8.29
CA ASP A 65 4.92 2.27 9.15
C ASP A 65 4.92 0.90 8.43
N GLY A 66 4.55 0.87 7.15
CA GLY A 66 4.48 -0.33 6.33
C GLY A 66 3.15 -1.08 6.39
N VAL A 67 2.21 -0.64 7.24
CA VAL A 67 0.86 -1.24 7.31
C VAL A 67 0.10 -0.95 6.02
N VAL A 68 -0.51 -1.98 5.46
CA VAL A 68 -1.39 -1.89 4.28
C VAL A 68 -2.82 -2.16 4.71
N LYS A 69 -3.68 -1.15 4.66
CA LYS A 69 -5.10 -1.27 4.94
C LYS A 69 -5.85 -1.65 3.68
N ASP A 70 -6.63 -2.72 3.75
CA ASP A 70 -7.66 -3.06 2.78
C ASP A 70 -8.98 -2.40 3.22
N THR A 71 -9.40 -1.36 2.51
CA THR A 71 -10.61 -0.60 2.86
C THR A 71 -11.90 -1.37 2.56
N SER A 72 -11.85 -2.43 1.75
CA SER A 72 -13.02 -3.23 1.40
C SER A 72 -13.37 -4.25 2.49
N THR A 73 -12.36 -4.80 3.18
CA THR A 73 -12.55 -5.77 4.27
C THR A 73 -12.36 -5.14 5.66
N GLY A 74 -11.75 -3.96 5.74
CA GLY A 74 -11.34 -3.34 7.00
C GLY A 74 -10.13 -4.00 7.65
N LEU A 75 -9.49 -4.96 6.97
CA LEU A 75 -8.31 -5.65 7.47
C LEU A 75 -7.05 -4.81 7.24
N GLU A 76 -6.12 -4.91 8.17
CA GLU A 76 -4.77 -4.37 8.04
C GLU A 76 -3.77 -5.50 7.88
N TRP A 77 -2.80 -5.27 7.01
CA TRP A 77 -1.82 -6.26 6.58
C TRP A 77 -0.40 -5.75 6.77
N LEU A 78 0.51 -6.66 7.09
CA LEU A 78 1.95 -6.40 7.10
C LEU A 78 2.63 -7.55 6.37
N ALA A 79 3.38 -7.25 5.31
CA ALA A 79 4.27 -8.23 4.69
C ALA A 79 5.48 -8.43 5.60
N GLY A 80 5.82 -9.69 5.87
CA GLY A 80 7.04 -10.02 6.62
C GLY A 80 8.30 -9.84 5.80
N PRO A 81 9.47 -10.05 6.43
CA PRO A 81 10.75 -9.98 5.75
C PRO A 81 10.74 -10.82 4.47
N ASP A 82 11.22 -10.26 3.36
CA ASP A 82 11.19 -10.93 2.07
C ASP A 82 12.29 -11.99 1.94
N ARG A 83 12.15 -13.04 2.74
CA ARG A 83 13.02 -14.22 2.78
C ARG A 83 12.19 -15.48 2.90
N HIS A 84 12.84 -16.60 2.64
CA HIS A 84 12.27 -17.90 2.96
C HIS A 84 12.13 -18.04 4.49
N ALA A 85 10.96 -18.52 4.91
CA ALA A 85 10.65 -18.76 6.31
C ALA A 85 9.85 -20.06 6.42
N THR A 86 10.24 -20.88 7.39
CA THR A 86 9.39 -21.96 7.91
C THR A 86 8.11 -21.38 8.49
N TRP A 87 7.12 -22.24 8.69
CA TRP A 87 5.88 -21.82 9.31
C TRP A 87 6.09 -21.34 10.75
N ASP A 88 6.95 -22.03 11.52
CA ASP A 88 7.24 -21.65 12.91
C ASP A 88 7.99 -20.31 12.99
N GLU A 89 8.92 -20.05 12.06
CA GLU A 89 9.58 -18.73 11.96
C GLU A 89 8.58 -17.62 11.59
N ALA A 90 7.68 -17.86 10.65
CA ALA A 90 6.66 -16.89 10.25
C ALA A 90 5.73 -16.58 11.44
N ARG A 91 5.23 -17.61 12.13
CA ARG A 91 4.39 -17.46 13.33
C ARG A 91 5.13 -16.72 14.45
N SER A 92 6.40 -17.07 14.69
CA SER A 92 7.23 -16.40 15.69
C SER A 92 7.41 -14.92 15.36
N TRP A 93 7.68 -14.58 14.10
CA TRP A 93 7.77 -13.20 13.65
C TRP A 93 6.47 -12.43 13.93
N VAL A 94 5.32 -12.98 13.53
CA VAL A 94 4.02 -12.32 13.74
C VAL A 94 3.73 -12.09 15.23
N ASN A 95 3.97 -13.09 16.08
CA ASN A 95 3.71 -13.00 17.52
C ASN A 95 4.56 -11.94 18.24
N ASN A 96 5.68 -11.53 17.66
CA ASN A 96 6.57 -10.50 18.22
C ASN A 96 6.33 -9.10 17.61
N LEU A 97 5.36 -8.94 16.70
CA LEU A 97 5.08 -7.65 16.08
C LEU A 97 4.38 -6.69 17.04
N THR A 98 5.00 -5.53 17.22
CA THR A 98 4.45 -4.40 17.98
C THR A 98 4.13 -3.19 17.10
N VAL A 99 4.33 -3.30 15.79
CA VAL A 99 4.09 -2.23 14.81
C VAL A 99 2.67 -1.68 14.96
N ASP A 100 2.55 -0.36 15.02
CA ASP A 100 1.30 0.37 15.24
C ASP A 100 0.49 -0.18 16.44
N GLY A 101 1.17 -0.52 17.55
CA GLY A 101 0.52 -1.00 18.78
C GLY A 101 0.11 -2.47 18.77
N GLY A 102 0.62 -3.28 17.84
CA GLY A 102 0.46 -4.73 17.87
C GLY A 102 -0.94 -5.24 17.49
N GLY A 103 -1.36 -6.35 18.10
CA GLY A 103 -2.62 -7.03 17.77
C GLY A 103 -2.56 -7.86 16.48
N TRP A 104 -1.34 -8.11 16.00
CA TRP A 104 -1.08 -8.90 14.80
C TRP A 104 -1.26 -10.39 15.07
N ARG A 105 -1.83 -11.08 14.09
CA ARG A 105 -1.88 -12.53 14.05
C ARG A 105 -1.61 -13.03 12.65
N MET A 106 -1.31 -14.32 12.55
CA MET A 106 -1.13 -14.97 11.27
C MET A 106 -2.49 -15.06 10.55
N PRO A 107 -2.54 -14.91 9.22
CA PRO A 107 -3.80 -14.89 8.49
C PRO A 107 -4.40 -16.28 8.31
N THR A 108 -5.71 -16.33 8.17
CA THR A 108 -6.42 -17.52 7.67
C THR A 108 -6.31 -17.62 6.15
N ILE A 109 -6.61 -18.78 5.59
CA ILE A 109 -6.69 -18.97 4.13
C ILE A 109 -7.77 -18.09 3.52
N GLU A 110 -8.93 -17.95 4.17
CA GLU A 110 -10.01 -17.11 3.65
C GLU A 110 -9.63 -15.63 3.60
N GLU A 111 -8.85 -15.14 4.56
CA GLU A 111 -8.30 -13.79 4.50
C GLU A 111 -7.22 -13.66 3.41
N LEU A 112 -6.33 -14.65 3.26
CA LEU A 112 -5.33 -14.62 2.17
C LEU A 112 -6.00 -14.59 0.79
N LYS A 113 -7.13 -15.27 0.62
CA LYS A 113 -7.92 -15.23 -0.62
C LYS A 113 -8.44 -13.83 -0.93
N THR A 114 -8.75 -12.98 0.06
CA THR A 114 -9.24 -11.62 -0.21
C THR A 114 -8.15 -10.73 -0.82
N LEU A 115 -6.88 -11.06 -0.63
CA LEU A 115 -5.76 -10.36 -1.27
C LEU A 115 -5.56 -10.77 -2.73
N TYR A 116 -6.09 -11.93 -3.15
CA TYR A 116 -5.87 -12.46 -4.49
C TYR A 116 -6.69 -11.72 -5.54
N GLN A 117 -5.98 -11.10 -6.47
CA GLN A 117 -6.49 -10.32 -7.59
C GLN A 117 -5.90 -10.84 -8.89
N LYS A 118 -6.62 -11.76 -9.55
CA LYS A 118 -6.17 -12.40 -10.79
C LYS A 118 -5.79 -11.36 -11.85
N GLY A 119 -4.56 -11.44 -12.35
CA GLY A 119 -3.99 -10.51 -13.34
C GLY A 119 -3.26 -9.30 -12.72
N ALA A 120 -3.31 -9.09 -11.40
CA ALA A 120 -2.58 -8.03 -10.72
C ALA A 120 -1.09 -8.41 -10.55
N GLY A 121 -0.32 -8.24 -11.62
CA GLY A 121 1.12 -8.50 -11.62
C GLY A 121 1.49 -9.98 -11.43
N THR A 122 2.75 -10.25 -11.11
CA THR A 122 3.31 -11.63 -11.03
C THR A 122 2.80 -12.45 -9.85
N ARG A 123 2.19 -11.80 -8.86
CA ARG A 123 1.68 -12.40 -7.63
C ARG A 123 0.18 -12.25 -7.47
N ASN A 124 -0.53 -11.73 -8.50
CA ASN A 124 -1.96 -11.51 -8.43
C ASN A 124 -2.39 -10.86 -7.10
N MET A 125 -1.68 -9.82 -6.67
CA MET A 125 -1.87 -9.13 -5.39
C MET A 125 -1.31 -7.71 -5.50
N THR A 126 -1.81 -6.80 -4.68
CA THR A 126 -1.28 -5.44 -4.59
C THR A 126 0.25 -5.44 -4.40
N PRO A 127 1.01 -4.60 -5.15
CA PRO A 127 2.46 -4.48 -4.96
C PRO A 127 2.84 -3.76 -3.66
N LEU A 128 1.87 -3.16 -2.96
CA LEU A 128 2.09 -2.51 -1.66
C LEU A 128 2.53 -3.51 -0.57
N LEU A 129 2.15 -4.78 -0.72
CA LEU A 129 2.63 -5.90 0.09
C LEU A 129 3.96 -6.41 -0.50
N GLU A 130 5.03 -5.70 -0.17
CA GLU A 130 6.39 -5.85 -0.71
C GLU A 130 6.99 -7.24 -0.46
N THR A 131 6.70 -8.19 -1.34
CA THR A 131 7.24 -9.56 -1.28
C THR A 131 7.64 -10.07 -2.65
N THR A 132 8.71 -10.86 -2.71
CA THR A 132 9.08 -11.64 -3.89
C THR A 132 8.52 -13.06 -3.85
N GLY A 133 7.99 -13.52 -2.71
CA GLY A 133 7.42 -14.85 -2.58
C GLY A 133 6.09 -15.04 -3.31
N LEU A 134 5.80 -16.27 -3.70
CA LEU A 134 4.50 -16.68 -4.28
C LEU A 134 3.60 -17.39 -3.27
N TRP A 135 4.14 -17.76 -2.10
CA TRP A 135 3.49 -18.59 -1.10
C TRP A 135 3.48 -17.87 0.22
N VAL A 136 2.31 -17.77 0.85
CA VAL A 136 2.15 -17.16 2.16
C VAL A 136 1.53 -18.19 3.09
N TRP A 137 2.17 -18.44 4.22
CA TRP A 137 1.66 -19.36 5.22
C TRP A 137 0.39 -18.82 5.89
N SER A 138 -0.55 -19.70 6.19
CA SER A 138 -1.70 -19.38 7.04
C SER A 138 -1.54 -19.96 8.46
N ASP A 139 -2.37 -19.50 9.38
CA ASP A 139 -2.42 -20.00 10.76
C ASP A 139 -3.05 -21.41 10.86
N GLU A 140 -3.63 -21.91 9.77
CA GLU A 140 -4.39 -23.14 9.75
C GLU A 140 -3.46 -24.36 9.68
N ILE A 141 -3.56 -25.22 10.69
CA ILE A 141 -2.86 -26.49 10.76
C ILE A 141 -3.59 -27.54 9.92
N LYS A 142 -2.86 -28.26 9.08
CA LYS A 142 -3.40 -29.42 8.38
C LYS A 142 -3.30 -30.67 9.25
N ASP A 143 -2.13 -30.92 9.81
CA ASP A 143 -1.81 -32.04 10.70
C ASP A 143 -0.59 -31.72 11.57
N SER A 144 -0.13 -32.68 12.37
CA SER A 144 0.99 -32.48 13.30
C SER A 144 2.28 -31.96 12.65
N SER A 145 2.47 -32.18 11.35
CA SER A 145 3.70 -31.84 10.62
C SER A 145 3.52 -30.76 9.57
N ALA A 146 2.28 -30.44 9.18
CA ALA A 146 1.97 -29.59 8.05
C ALA A 146 0.97 -28.48 8.38
N ALA A 147 1.13 -27.35 7.70
CA ALA A 147 0.21 -26.22 7.74
C ALA A 147 -0.25 -25.86 6.33
N TRP A 148 -1.35 -25.11 6.23
CA TRP A 148 -1.84 -24.60 4.97
C TRP A 148 -1.09 -23.32 4.57
N ASP A 149 -0.95 -23.12 3.27
CA ASP A 149 -0.46 -21.90 2.65
C ASP A 149 -1.34 -21.52 1.47
N PHE A 150 -1.18 -20.29 0.99
CA PHE A 150 -1.88 -19.78 -0.18
C PHE A 150 -0.89 -19.44 -1.28
N ASN A 151 -1.15 -19.96 -2.48
CA ASN A 151 -0.37 -19.70 -3.67
C ASN A 151 -0.94 -18.50 -4.43
N PHE A 152 -0.23 -17.39 -4.39
CA PHE A 152 -0.61 -16.15 -5.06
C PHE A 152 -0.41 -16.16 -6.58
N ASN A 153 0.35 -17.11 -7.14
CA ASN A 153 0.42 -17.28 -8.60
C ASN A 153 -0.82 -18.01 -9.17
N ARG A 154 -1.46 -18.88 -8.38
CA ARG A 154 -2.58 -19.74 -8.80
C ARG A 154 -3.93 -19.33 -8.22
N GLY A 155 -3.93 -18.69 -7.05
CA GLY A 155 -5.15 -18.33 -6.31
C GLY A 155 -5.74 -19.48 -5.50
N ASP A 156 -4.93 -20.46 -5.11
CA ASP A 156 -5.38 -21.67 -4.44
C ASP A 156 -4.61 -21.95 -3.15
N LYS A 157 -5.27 -22.65 -2.22
CA LYS A 157 -4.64 -23.15 -0.99
C LYS A 157 -3.91 -24.46 -1.25
N TYR A 158 -2.75 -24.63 -0.61
CA TYR A 158 -2.03 -25.90 -0.54
C TYR A 158 -1.54 -26.11 0.89
N TRP A 159 -0.80 -27.19 1.10
CA TRP A 159 -0.16 -27.47 2.38
C TRP A 159 1.30 -27.82 2.16
N GLY A 160 2.11 -27.51 3.16
CA GLY A 160 3.52 -27.85 3.21
C GLY A 160 3.93 -28.27 4.61
N PHE A 161 5.04 -29.02 4.70
CA PHE A 161 5.63 -29.33 5.99
C PHE A 161 6.08 -28.04 6.68
N ARG A 162 5.76 -27.90 7.97
CA ARG A 162 6.08 -26.70 8.76
C ARG A 162 7.58 -26.44 8.85
N SER A 163 8.39 -27.51 8.76
CA SER A 163 9.85 -27.46 8.73
C SER A 163 10.43 -27.03 7.38
N HIS A 164 9.63 -27.00 6.31
CA HIS A 164 10.08 -26.51 5.02
C HIS A 164 9.97 -24.99 4.96
N SER A 165 11.05 -24.33 4.56
CA SER A 165 11.07 -22.87 4.40
C SER A 165 10.97 -22.41 2.94
N LYS A 166 11.17 -23.31 1.98
CA LYS A 166 11.30 -22.95 0.56
C LYS A 166 10.05 -22.19 0.08
N HIS A 167 10.29 -20.96 -0.37
CA HIS A 167 9.31 -20.03 -0.92
C HIS A 167 8.26 -19.46 0.05
N GLY A 168 8.05 -20.07 1.22
CA GLY A 168 7.12 -19.57 2.25
C GLY A 168 7.47 -18.15 2.72
N ARG A 169 6.42 -17.34 2.89
CA ARG A 169 6.47 -15.98 3.46
C ARG A 169 5.53 -15.90 4.66
N GLY A 170 5.92 -15.10 5.64
CA GLY A 170 5.05 -14.72 6.75
C GLY A 170 4.36 -13.41 6.45
N PHE A 171 3.03 -13.39 6.54
CA PHE A 171 2.24 -12.17 6.53
C PHE A 171 1.56 -12.06 7.89
N ALA A 172 1.31 -10.83 8.33
CA ALA A 172 0.50 -10.57 9.50
C ALA A 172 -0.79 -9.88 9.06
N VAL A 173 -1.87 -10.19 9.77
CA VAL A 173 -3.17 -9.55 9.60
C VAL A 173 -3.73 -9.16 10.96
N ARG A 174 -4.53 -8.10 10.99
CA ARG A 174 -5.39 -7.77 12.13
C ARG A 174 -6.64 -7.01 11.68
N SER A 175 -7.61 -6.95 12.58
CA SER A 175 -8.80 -6.13 12.42
C SER A 175 -8.81 -5.07 13.52
N ARG A 176 -9.08 -3.82 13.15
CA ARG A 176 -9.38 -2.74 14.09
C ARG A 176 -10.89 -2.72 14.26
N ARG A 177 -11.36 -3.10 15.45
CA ARG A 177 -12.75 -2.89 15.86
C ARG A 177 -12.91 -1.50 16.44
#